data_AF-A0A0A8WTF6-F1
#
_entry.id   AF-A0A0A8WTF6-F1
#
_cell.length_a   1.000
_cell.length_b   1.000
_cell.length_c   1.000
_cell.angle_alpha   90.00
_cell.angle_beta   90.00
_cell.angle_gamma   90.00
#
_symmetry.space_group_name_H-M   'P 1'
#
loop_
_entity.id
_entity.type
_entity.pdbx_description
1 polymer ?
#
loop_
_entity_poly.entity_id
_entity_poly.type
_entity_poly.pdbx_seq_one_letter_code
_entity_poly.pdbx_strand_id
1 'polypeptide(L)' 'MAGPAGELWNGELERQVREALRIIRYGTVTLVIQDGRVIQIDKSEKIRLSRQEHIHGSGI' A
#
# COMPACT_ATOMS: atom_id res chain seq x y z
N MET A 1 -16.14 -6.72 -28.70
CA MET A 1 -15.96 -5.25 -28.67
C MET A 1 -15.90 -4.86 -27.20
N ALA A 2 -14.71 -4.78 -26.61
CA ALA A 2 -14.53 -4.31 -25.24
C ALA A 2 -14.50 -2.77 -25.29
N GLY A 3 -15.45 -2.12 -24.59
CA GLY A 3 -15.47 -0.66 -24.45
C GLY A 3 -14.21 -0.13 -23.77
N PRO A 4 -13.98 1.20 -23.76
CA PRO A 4 -12.72 1.80 -23.37
C PRO A 4 -12.48 1.65 -21.87
N ALA A 5 -11.88 0.53 -21.45
CA ALA A 5 -11.31 0.36 -20.11
C ALA A 5 -10.25 1.44 -19.79
N GLY A 6 -9.81 2.22 -20.79
CA GLY A 6 -8.84 3.31 -20.66
C GLY A 6 -9.36 4.62 -20.08
N GLU A 7 -10.67 4.81 -19.86
CA GLU A 7 -11.17 6.09 -19.32
C GLU A 7 -11.18 6.15 -17.78
N LEU A 8 -11.01 5.00 -17.12
CA LEU A 8 -11.11 4.84 -15.67
C LEU A 8 -9.74 4.70 -14.99
N TRP A 9 -8.71 4.34 -15.76
CA TRP A 9 -7.32 4.37 -15.35
C TRP A 9 -6.62 5.52 -16.06
N ASN A 10 -6.49 6.66 -15.37
CA ASN A 10 -5.84 7.85 -15.92
C ASN A 10 -4.40 8.00 -15.40
N GLY A 11 -3.63 8.89 -16.03
CA GLY A 11 -2.23 9.12 -15.67
C GLY A 11 -2.04 9.60 -14.23
N GLU A 12 -3.04 10.27 -13.64
CA GLU A 12 -2.95 10.74 -12.25
C GLU A 12 -3.12 9.60 -11.26
N LEU A 13 -4.07 8.70 -11.52
CA LEU A 13 -4.25 7.48 -10.73
C LEU A 13 -2.99 6.61 -10.79
N GLU A 14 -2.42 6.44 -11.99
CA GLU A 14 -1.17 5.70 -12.15
C GLU A 14 -0.03 6.31 -11.33
N ARG A 15 0.07 7.64 -11.31
CA ARG A 15 1.07 8.35 -10.50
C ARG A 15 0.88 8.08 -9.02
N GLN A 16 -0.36 8.16 -8.51
CA GLN A 16 -0.66 7.91 -7.10
C GLN A 16 -0.36 6.46 -6.69
N VAL A 17 -0.73 5.48 -7.52
CA VAL A 17 -0.42 4.07 -7.25
C VAL A 17 1.08 3.83 -7.25
N ARG A 18 1.80 4.40 -8.22
CA ARG A 18 3.26 4.29 -8.32
C ARG A 18 3.96 4.94 -7.13
N GLU A 19 3.46 6.07 -6.64
CA GLU A 19 3.98 6.73 -5.45
C GLU A 19 3.74 5.90 -4.19
N ALA A 20 2.53 5.36 -4.01
CA ALA A 20 2.19 4.47 -2.89
C ALA A 20 3.11 3.24 -2.83
N LEU A 21 3.38 2.63 -4.00
CA LEU A 21 4.28 1.49 -4.14
C LEU A 21 5.75 1.87 -3.85
N ARG A 22 6.18 3.07 -4.20
CA ARG A 22 7.57 3.54 -3.96
C ARG A 22 7.87 3.72 -2.47
N ILE A 23 6.86 4.09 -1.68
CA ILE A 23 7.05 4.44 -0.26
C ILE A 23 7.00 3.18 0.63
N ILE A 24 6.20 2.16 0.27
CA ILE A 24 6.13 0.91 1.05
C ILE A 24 7.46 0.16 0.95
N ARG A 25 8.08 -0.10 2.11
CA ARG A 25 9.21 -1.05 2.21
C ARG A 25 8.76 -2.47 2.53
N TYR A 26 7.78 -2.59 3.43
CA TYR A 26 7.18 -3.86 3.84
C TYR A 26 5.70 -3.59 4.12
N GLY A 27 4.80 -4.18 3.33
CA GLY A 27 3.39 -3.83 3.41
C GLY A 27 2.59 -4.30 2.20
N THR A 28 1.38 -3.76 2.07
CA THR A 28 0.42 -4.09 1.02
C THR A 28 -0.24 -2.80 0.53
N VAL A 29 -0.40 -2.68 -0.80
CA VAL A 29 -1.29 -1.70 -1.41
C VAL A 29 -2.54 -2.45 -1.87
N THR A 30 -3.72 -2.01 -1.45
CA THR A 30 -5.00 -2.59 -1.87
C THR A 30 -5.75 -1.58 -2.73
N LEU A 31 -6.10 -1.96 -3.95
CA LEU A 31 -6.98 -1.18 -4.81
C LEU A 31 -8.39 -1.78 -4.78
N VAL A 32 -9.39 -0.92 -4.59
CA VAL A 32 -10.80 -1.31 -4.66
C VAL A 32 -11.39 -0.76 -5.95
N ILE A 33 -11.88 -1.67 -6.80
CA ILE A 33 -12.51 -1.36 -8.08
C ILE A 33 -13.99 -1.71 -8.01
N GLN A 34 -14.84 -0.74 -8.33
CA GLN A 34 -16.30 -0.91 -8.43
C GLN A 34 -16.80 -0.23 -9.70
N ASP A 35 -17.73 -0.86 -10.41
CA ASP A 35 -18.28 -0.35 -11.69
C ASP A 35 -17.20 0.06 -12.71
N GLY A 36 -16.09 -0.71 -12.73
CA GLY A 36 -14.94 -0.48 -13.60
C GLY A 36 -13.99 0.64 -13.16
N ARG A 37 -14.27 1.34 -12.05
CA ARG A 37 -13.51 2.51 -11.58
C ARG A 37 -12.77 2.20 -10.29
N VAL A 38 -11.56 2.73 -10.15
CA VAL A 38 -10.87 2.69 -8.85
C VAL A 38 -11.52 3.71 -7.93
N ILE A 39 -12.10 3.23 -6.83
CA ILE A 39 -12.78 4.07 -5.84
C ILE A 39 -11.96 4.28 -4.57
N GLN A 40 -10.99 3.39 -4.31
CA GLN A 40 -10.17 3.45 -3.10
C GLN A 40 -8.79 2.85 -3.34
N ILE A 41 -7.78 3.46 -2.71
CA ILE A 41 -6.43 2.93 -2.57
C ILE A 41 -6.11 2.93 -1.08
N ASP A 42 -5.87 1.75 -0.51
CA ASP A 42 -5.39 1.58 0.86
C ASP A 42 -3.89 1.22 0.85
N LYS A 43 -3.13 1.86 1.74
CA LYS A 43 -1.69 1.63 1.92
C LYS A 43 -1.42 1.15 3.34
N SER A 44 -1.12 -0.12 3.47
CA SER A 44 -0.83 -0.76 4.76
C SER A 44 0.65 -1.08 4.89
N GLU A 45 1.35 -0.50 5.88
CA GLU A 45 2.76 -0.79 6.17
C GLU A 45 2.90 -1.72 7.38
N LYS A 46 3.68 -2.79 7.23
CA LYS A 46 3.97 -3.74 8.31
C LYS A 46 5.32 -3.42 8.92
N ILE A 47 5.30 -2.72 10.05
CA ILE A 47 6.50 -2.42 10.84
C ILE A 47 6.79 -3.62 11.73
N ARG A 48 7.92 -4.32 11.50
CA ARG A 48 8.39 -5.37 12.41
C ARG A 48 9.32 -4.72 13.44
N LEU A 49 8.82 -4.57 14.66
CA LEU A 49 9.62 -4.15 15.81
C LEU A 49 10.50 -5.33 16.24
N SER A 50 11.61 -5.56 15.55
CA SER A 50 12.64 -6.49 16.00
C SER A 50 13.46 -5.80 17.09
N ARG A 51 12.97 -5.89 18.33
CA ARG A 51 13.77 -5.54 19.49
C ARG A 51 13.60 -6.63 20.53
N GLN A 52 14.47 -7.63 20.44
CA GLN A 52 15.04 -8.20 21.65
C GLN A 52 15.66 -7.03 22.41
N GLU A 53 14.88 -6.32 23.22
CA GLU A 53 15.48 -5.79 24.43
C GLU A 53 15.71 -7.04 25.26
N HIS A 54 16.96 -7.50 25.27
CA HIS A 54 17.47 -8.22 26.42
C HIS A 54 17.14 -7.31 27.60
N ILE A 55 16.02 -7.56 28.28
CA ILE A 55 15.79 -7.02 29.61
C ILE A 55 16.85 -7.71 30.46
N HIS A 56 18.05 -7.14 30.47
CA HIS A 56 19.06 -7.47 31.46
C HIS A 56 18.43 -7.08 32.79
N GLY A 57 17.76 -8.04 33.42
CA GLY A 57 17.49 -8.03 34.84
C GLY A 57 18.81 -8.18 35.57
N SER A 58 19.60 -7.12 35.57
CA SER A 58 20.81 -7.00 36.38
C SER A 58 20.47 -6.19 37.63
N GLY A 59 20.48 -6.87 38.78
CA GLY A 59 20.43 -6.28 40.13
C GLY A 59 19.04 -5.76 40.49
N ILE A 60 18.38 -6.19 41.55
CA ILE A 60 18.79 -6.50 42.93
C ILE A 60 17.70 -7.35 43.58
#